data_AF-A0A5Q4SV10-F1
#
_entry.id   AF-A0A5Q4SV10-F1
#
_cell.length_a   1.000
_cell.length_b   1.000
_cell.length_c   1.000
_cell.angle_alpha   90.00
_cell.angle_beta   90.00
_cell.angle_gamma   90.00
#
_symmetry.space_group_name_H-M   'P 1'
#
loop_
_entity.id
_entity.type
_entity.pdbx_description
1 polymer ?
#
loop_
_entity_poly.entity_id
_entity_poly.type
_entity_poly.pdbx_seq_one_letter_code
_entity_poly.pdbx_strand_id
1 'polypeptide(L)'
;MTTHVLLVRLAAPLQSWGVASRFAAHRDSHVRPTKSAVIGLCAAALGRDRTDPVDDLAALAFGVRADHPGTPVRDYHTVGAGRFPLRPRDVITDHRRAAAVAASMAAADGPGFGHHELAGWYGAPKKITADPVSGALVSAELSRSAMITERWYLSDAAFVVGLEHQDRALLEDIAYALEHPKRLLWLGRKSCPPSGTLAAEILPGTIATAFAAKLLLPGPDGPDSSGRRPWAWVQAPSGTRGALQVNDQPVSFDPAHRAHVTRWEARTRITIAPTATGWDIIP
;
A
#
# COMPACT_ATOMS: atom_id res chain seq x y z
N MET A 1 -2.94 33.78 5.77
CA MET A 1 -2.85 32.51 6.52
C MET A 1 -1.64 31.76 5.98
N THR A 2 -0.71 31.38 6.84
CA THR A 2 0.54 30.72 6.44
C THR A 2 0.27 29.22 6.25
N THR A 3 0.62 28.68 5.08
CA THR A 3 0.56 27.24 4.81
C THR A 3 1.80 26.55 5.38
N HIS A 4 1.63 25.29 5.76
CA HIS A 4 2.68 24.42 6.29
C HIS A 4 2.71 23.11 5.52
N VAL A 5 3.88 22.47 5.45
CA VAL A 5 4.11 21.22 4.73
C VAL A 5 4.78 20.22 5.65
N LEU A 6 4.10 19.11 5.93
CA LEU A 6 4.72 17.94 6.53
C LEU A 6 5.46 17.16 5.43
N LEU A 7 6.77 16.97 5.63
CA LEU A 7 7.56 16.07 4.81
C LEU A 7 7.52 14.65 5.38
N VAL A 8 7.20 13.68 4.54
CA VAL A 8 7.15 12.25 4.88
C VAL A 8 8.12 11.48 3.98
N ARG A 9 9.09 10.80 4.59
CA ARG A 9 10.03 9.92 3.88
C ARG A 9 9.39 8.55 3.65
N LEU A 10 9.41 8.10 2.41
CA LEU A 10 8.95 6.77 2.00
C LEU A 10 10.11 6.00 1.37
N ALA A 11 10.83 5.25 2.21
CA ALA A 11 11.93 4.38 1.81
C ALA A 11 11.68 2.96 2.31
N ALA A 12 11.95 1.96 1.47
CA ALA A 12 11.87 0.54 1.79
C ALA A 12 12.57 -0.28 0.69
N PRO A 13 13.00 -1.52 0.98
CA PRO A 13 13.54 -2.42 -0.05
C PRO A 13 12.56 -2.64 -1.20
N LEU A 14 11.25 -2.72 -0.90
CA LEU A 14 10.18 -2.84 -1.88
C LEU A 14 9.04 -1.88 -1.55
N GLN A 15 8.43 -1.28 -2.56
CA GLN A 15 7.21 -0.46 -2.45
C GLN A 15 6.21 -0.84 -3.55
N SER A 16 4.91 -0.59 -3.36
CA SER A 16 3.91 -0.85 -4.42
C SER A 16 2.71 0.09 -4.34
N TRP A 17 2.56 0.97 -5.33
CA TRP A 17 1.60 2.07 -5.32
C TRP A 17 0.49 1.85 -6.35
N GLY A 18 -0.37 0.87 -6.11
CA GLY A 18 -1.41 0.48 -7.07
C GLY A 18 -2.45 1.59 -7.29
N VAL A 19 -2.79 1.82 -8.56
CA VAL A 19 -3.91 2.69 -8.99
C VAL A 19 -5.00 1.89 -9.71
N ALA A 20 -4.69 0.69 -10.20
CA ALA A 20 -5.65 -0.14 -10.92
C ALA A 20 -5.97 -1.48 -10.23
N SER A 21 -7.22 -1.90 -10.48
CA SER A 21 -7.79 -3.24 -10.32
C SER A 21 -8.01 -3.80 -8.91
N ARG A 22 -9.27 -4.22 -8.69
CA ARG A 22 -9.69 -4.96 -7.49
C ARG A 22 -9.35 -6.46 -7.58
N PHE A 23 -9.21 -7.06 -8.78
CA PHE A 23 -9.09 -8.54 -8.95
C PHE A 23 -8.42 -9.02 -10.27
N ALA A 24 -7.48 -8.27 -10.85
CA ALA A 24 -6.80 -8.72 -12.07
C ALA A 24 -5.67 -9.72 -11.79
N ALA A 25 -5.42 -10.60 -12.76
CA ALA A 25 -4.22 -11.44 -12.82
C ALA A 25 -2.93 -10.61 -12.76
N HIS A 26 -2.98 -9.36 -13.20
CA HIS A 26 -1.88 -8.40 -13.09
C HIS A 26 -2.24 -7.28 -12.11
N ARG A 27 -1.40 -7.09 -11.10
CA ARG A 27 -1.46 -5.97 -10.14
C ARG A 27 -0.34 -5.01 -10.46
N ASP A 28 -0.71 -3.84 -10.93
CA ASP A 28 0.23 -2.78 -11.25
C ASP A 28 0.84 -2.14 -10.00
N SER A 29 1.83 -1.29 -10.25
CA SER A 29 2.33 -0.30 -9.30
C SER A 29 2.63 0.95 -10.09
N HIS A 30 2.20 2.09 -9.57
CA HIS A 30 2.64 3.37 -10.07
C HIS A 30 4.15 3.54 -9.81
N VAL A 31 4.83 4.34 -10.64
CA VAL A 31 6.27 4.67 -10.51
C VAL A 31 6.58 5.64 -9.36
N ARG A 32 5.58 5.99 -8.54
CA ARG A 32 5.69 6.90 -7.39
C ARG A 32 4.52 6.65 -6.42
N PRO A 33 4.65 7.04 -5.15
CA PRO A 33 3.56 7.09 -4.19
C PRO A 33 2.30 7.78 -4.73
N THR A 34 1.14 7.19 -4.45
CA THR A 34 -0.17 7.74 -4.81
C THR A 34 -0.79 8.42 -3.60
N LYS A 35 -1.57 9.48 -3.82
CA LYS A 35 -2.22 10.24 -2.74
C LYS A 35 -3.09 9.32 -1.88
N SER A 36 -3.94 8.51 -2.49
CA SER A 36 -4.78 7.54 -1.76
C SER A 36 -3.97 6.59 -0.88
N ALA A 37 -2.80 6.14 -1.32
CA ALA A 37 -2.00 5.21 -0.52
C ALA A 37 -1.36 5.91 0.69
N VAL A 38 -0.85 7.13 0.50
CA VAL A 38 -0.27 7.90 1.61
C VAL A 38 -1.33 8.37 2.59
N ILE A 39 -2.50 8.81 2.11
CA ILE A 39 -3.63 9.14 3.00
C ILE A 39 -4.11 7.90 3.75
N GLY A 40 -4.12 6.73 3.10
CA GLY A 40 -4.39 5.46 3.78
C GLY A 40 -3.35 5.09 4.85
N LEU A 41 -2.08 5.40 4.61
CA LEU A 41 -0.99 5.25 5.58
C LEU A 41 -1.22 6.16 6.79
N CYS A 42 -1.52 7.44 6.59
CA CYS A 42 -1.84 8.39 7.66
C CYS A 42 -3.10 7.96 8.45
N ALA A 43 -4.16 7.53 7.76
CA ALA A 43 -5.37 7.03 8.41
C ALA A 43 -5.10 5.78 9.28
N ALA A 44 -4.27 4.86 8.79
CA ALA A 44 -3.85 3.69 9.56
C ALA A 44 -3.06 4.08 10.80
N ALA A 45 -2.10 5.00 10.66
CA ALA A 45 -1.29 5.55 11.75
C ALA A 45 -2.16 6.19 12.85
N LEU A 46 -3.14 6.99 12.45
CA LEU A 46 -4.11 7.66 13.34
C LEU A 46 -5.10 6.69 14.03
N GLY A 47 -5.18 5.45 13.56
CA GLY A 47 -6.11 4.44 14.09
C GLY A 47 -7.52 4.49 13.49
N ARG A 48 -7.72 5.09 12.32
CA ARG A 48 -9.05 5.13 11.65
C ARG A 48 -9.46 3.82 11.02
N ASP A 49 -10.68 3.38 11.27
CA ASP A 49 -11.26 2.24 10.60
C ASP A 49 -11.55 2.54 9.13
N ARG A 50 -11.73 1.48 8.33
CA ARG A 50 -11.89 1.64 6.87
C ARG A 50 -13.20 2.34 6.49
N THR A 51 -14.17 2.36 7.39
CA THR A 51 -15.48 3.00 7.22
C THR A 51 -15.50 4.44 7.70
N ASP A 52 -14.45 4.88 8.40
CA ASP A 52 -14.36 6.24 8.90
C ASP A 52 -14.22 7.24 7.74
N PRO A 53 -14.74 8.47 7.91
CA PRO A 53 -14.54 9.53 6.94
C PRO A 53 -13.05 9.86 6.77
N VAL A 54 -12.70 10.25 5.55
CA VAL A 54 -11.33 10.58 5.15
C VAL A 54 -11.20 12.00 4.60
N ASP A 55 -12.30 12.77 4.58
CA ASP A 55 -12.40 14.05 3.90
C ASP A 55 -11.37 15.08 4.36
N ASP A 56 -11.10 15.12 5.66
CA ASP A 56 -10.09 16.00 6.27
C ASP A 56 -8.66 15.64 5.83
N LEU A 57 -8.30 14.36 5.80
CA LEU A 57 -7.01 13.90 5.28
C LEU A 57 -6.95 14.04 3.74
N ALA A 58 -8.07 13.84 3.06
CA ALA A 58 -8.19 13.97 1.61
C ALA A 58 -8.05 15.42 1.14
N ALA A 59 -8.38 16.39 2.00
CA ALA A 59 -8.24 17.82 1.78
C ALA A 59 -6.78 18.30 1.77
N LEU A 60 -5.84 17.55 2.37
CA LEU A 60 -4.41 17.85 2.32
C LEU A 60 -3.94 17.96 0.86
N ALA A 61 -3.23 19.05 0.52
CA ALA A 61 -2.55 19.15 -0.76
C ALA A 61 -1.36 18.18 -0.77
N PHE A 62 -1.12 17.55 -1.91
CA PHE A 62 -0.22 16.41 -2.02
C PHE A 62 0.87 16.66 -3.06
N GLY A 63 2.09 16.24 -2.77
CA GLY A 63 3.13 16.15 -3.77
C GLY A 63 4.18 15.12 -3.40
N VAL A 64 4.93 14.67 -4.41
CA VAL A 64 5.98 13.64 -4.26
C VAL A 64 7.23 14.10 -4.98
N ARG A 65 8.37 14.03 -4.32
CA ARG A 65 9.71 14.18 -4.86
C ARG A 65 10.37 12.80 -4.93
N ALA A 66 10.83 12.40 -6.12
CA ALA A 66 11.55 11.14 -6.32
C ALA A 66 13.05 11.39 -6.21
N ASP A 67 13.59 11.13 -5.02
CA ASP A 67 15.02 11.24 -4.76
C ASP A 67 15.75 10.06 -5.38
N HIS A 68 15.22 8.85 -5.14
CA HIS A 68 15.60 7.61 -5.81
C HIS A 68 14.33 6.95 -6.36
N PRO A 69 14.09 6.97 -7.69
CA PRO A 69 12.86 6.43 -8.26
C PRO A 69 12.74 4.90 -8.14
N GLY A 70 13.86 4.21 -7.86
CA GLY A 70 13.94 2.76 -7.77
C GLY A 70 13.81 2.06 -9.12
N THR A 71 13.82 0.73 -9.08
CA THR A 71 13.70 -0.13 -10.27
C THR A 71 12.40 -0.95 -10.21
N PRO A 72 11.57 -0.97 -11.27
CA PRO A 72 10.40 -1.82 -11.31
C PRO A 72 10.78 -3.31 -11.28
N VAL A 73 10.18 -4.07 -10.37
CA VAL A 73 10.35 -5.52 -10.24
C VAL A 73 8.99 -6.21 -10.35
N ARG A 74 8.98 -7.35 -11.04
CA ARG A 74 7.80 -8.20 -11.19
C ARG A 74 7.94 -9.46 -10.33
N ASP A 75 6.92 -9.72 -9.51
CA ASP A 75 6.79 -10.88 -8.65
C ASP A 75 5.69 -11.81 -9.18
N TYR A 76 6.03 -13.09 -9.38
CA TYR A 76 5.06 -14.14 -9.72
C TYR A 76 4.52 -14.74 -8.43
N HIS A 77 3.30 -14.36 -8.09
CA HIS A 77 2.69 -14.67 -6.81
C HIS A 77 1.61 -15.74 -6.96
N THR A 78 1.96 -16.98 -6.64
CA THR A 78 1.07 -18.14 -6.69
C THR A 78 0.39 -18.36 -5.34
N VAL A 79 -0.94 -18.46 -5.35
CA VAL A 79 -1.75 -18.82 -4.18
C VAL A 79 -2.43 -20.16 -4.43
N GLY A 80 -2.33 -21.07 -3.45
CA GLY A 80 -3.13 -22.28 -3.48
C GLY A 80 -2.63 -23.36 -4.45
N ALA A 81 -1.31 -23.46 -4.64
CA ALA A 81 -0.67 -24.57 -5.36
C ALA A 81 -0.11 -25.61 -4.38
N GLY A 82 0.04 -26.85 -4.83
CA GLY A 82 0.64 -27.95 -4.06
C GLY A 82 -0.38 -28.87 -3.39
N ARG A 83 0.14 -29.83 -2.61
CA ARG A 83 -0.63 -30.73 -1.76
C ARG A 83 -0.44 -30.28 -0.32
N PHE A 84 -1.54 -29.99 0.36
CA PHE A 84 -1.54 -29.67 1.78
C PHE A 84 -2.51 -30.61 2.48
N PRO A 85 -2.36 -30.87 3.78
CA PRO A 85 -3.34 -31.66 4.54
C PRO A 85 -4.58 -30.82 4.86
N LEU A 86 -5.77 -31.42 4.72
CA LEU A 86 -7.04 -30.80 5.11
C LEU A 86 -6.94 -30.30 6.56
N ARG A 87 -7.28 -29.04 6.78
CA ARG A 87 -7.27 -28.48 8.14
C ARG A 87 -8.49 -29.01 8.89
N PRO A 88 -8.38 -29.33 10.19
CA PRO A 88 -9.52 -29.76 11.00
C PRO A 88 -10.73 -28.81 10.89
N ARG A 89 -10.48 -27.49 10.87
CA ARG A 89 -11.49 -26.47 10.61
C ARG A 89 -12.27 -26.74 9.32
N ASP A 90 -11.59 -27.01 8.21
CA ASP A 90 -12.21 -27.17 6.90
C ASP A 90 -13.12 -28.42 6.85
N VAL A 91 -12.82 -29.45 7.65
CA VAL A 91 -13.66 -30.64 7.85
C VAL A 91 -14.90 -30.30 8.69
N ILE A 92 -14.72 -29.55 9.78
CA ILE A 92 -15.80 -29.16 10.69
C ILE A 92 -16.81 -28.21 10.01
N THR A 93 -16.32 -27.28 9.19
CA THR A 93 -17.17 -26.21 8.62
C THR A 93 -17.86 -26.57 7.30
N ASP A 94 -17.44 -27.64 6.62
CA ASP A 94 -17.99 -28.03 5.32
C ASP A 94 -18.27 -29.54 5.32
N HIS A 95 -19.52 -29.91 5.55
CA HIS A 95 -19.96 -31.31 5.66
C HIS A 95 -19.60 -32.12 4.40
N ARG A 96 -19.51 -31.47 3.23
CA ARG A 96 -19.11 -32.12 1.98
C ARG A 96 -17.63 -32.52 2.00
N ARG A 97 -16.77 -31.73 2.67
CA ARG A 97 -15.35 -32.08 2.90
C ARG A 97 -15.21 -33.22 3.89
N ALA A 98 -16.02 -33.21 4.96
CA ALA A 98 -16.08 -34.32 5.90
C ALA A 98 -16.47 -35.63 5.20
N ALA A 99 -17.52 -35.61 4.37
CA ALA A 99 -17.94 -36.77 3.59
C ALA A 99 -16.85 -37.25 2.61
N ALA A 100 -16.19 -36.31 1.90
CA ALA A 100 -15.14 -36.65 0.94
C ALA A 100 -13.88 -37.25 1.60
N VAL A 101 -13.55 -36.85 2.83
CA VAL A 101 -12.39 -37.37 3.55
C VAL A 101 -12.70 -38.63 4.37
N ALA A 102 -13.96 -38.86 4.74
CA ALA A 102 -14.38 -40.01 5.55
C ALA A 102 -13.97 -41.36 4.92
N ALA A 103 -14.06 -41.48 3.60
CA ALA A 103 -13.61 -42.68 2.89
C ALA A 103 -12.10 -42.93 3.01
N SER A 104 -11.29 -41.86 3.03
CA SER A 104 -9.84 -41.96 3.26
C SER A 104 -9.51 -42.28 4.72
N MET A 105 -10.31 -41.79 5.67
CA MET A 105 -10.12 -42.10 7.10
C MET A 105 -10.47 -43.54 7.43
N ALA A 106 -11.54 -44.08 6.84
CA ALA A 106 -12.02 -45.44 7.09
C ALA A 106 -11.06 -46.53 6.57
N ALA A 107 -10.19 -46.19 5.62
CA ALA A 107 -9.22 -47.11 5.02
C ALA A 107 -7.78 -46.94 5.57
N ALA A 108 -7.59 -46.08 6.58
CA ALA A 108 -6.27 -45.76 7.12
C ALA A 108 -6.03 -46.51 8.45
N ASP A 109 -5.11 -47.48 8.44
CA ASP A 109 -4.81 -48.33 9.61
C ASP A 109 -3.50 -47.92 10.33
N GLY A 110 -2.96 -46.73 9.99
CA GLY A 110 -1.66 -46.25 10.49
C GLY A 110 -1.76 -45.40 11.77
N PRO A 111 -0.64 -45.20 12.49
CA PRO A 111 -0.62 -44.46 13.77
C PRO A 111 -0.80 -42.93 13.63
N GLY A 112 -0.87 -42.40 12.40
CA GLY A 112 -0.94 -40.97 12.13
C GLY A 112 -2.38 -40.46 12.04
N PHE A 113 -2.80 -39.67 13.02
CA PHE A 113 -4.05 -38.91 12.96
C PHE A 113 -3.82 -37.54 12.30
N GLY A 114 -4.70 -37.12 11.38
CA GLY A 114 -4.80 -35.71 10.95
C GLY A 114 -4.06 -35.29 9.68
N HIS A 115 -3.46 -36.20 8.91
CA HIS A 115 -2.82 -35.90 7.62
C HIS A 115 -3.60 -36.45 6.43
N HIS A 116 -4.87 -36.05 6.31
CA HIS A 116 -5.69 -36.43 5.17
C HIS A 116 -5.62 -35.39 4.07
N GLU A 117 -5.40 -35.83 2.83
CA GLU A 117 -5.39 -34.97 1.65
C GLU A 117 -6.62 -35.24 0.79
N LEU A 118 -7.22 -34.17 0.29
CA LEU A 118 -8.25 -34.23 -0.74
C LEU A 118 -7.72 -33.62 -2.04
N ALA A 119 -7.83 -34.33 -3.15
CA ALA A 119 -7.32 -33.81 -4.42
C ALA A 119 -7.88 -32.41 -4.73
N GLY A 120 -6.98 -31.45 -4.97
CA GLY A 120 -7.34 -30.07 -5.29
C GLY A 120 -8.05 -29.30 -4.16
N TRP A 121 -8.01 -29.73 -2.90
CA TRP A 121 -8.72 -28.99 -1.84
C TRP A 121 -8.01 -27.67 -1.47
N TYR A 122 -6.67 -27.66 -1.55
CA TYR A 122 -5.86 -26.49 -1.30
C TYR A 122 -5.83 -25.62 -2.54
N GLY A 123 -6.33 -24.39 -2.40
CA GLY A 123 -6.57 -23.49 -3.51
C GLY A 123 -7.39 -22.29 -3.09
N ALA A 124 -7.46 -21.27 -3.94
CA ALA A 124 -8.35 -20.14 -3.73
C ALA A 124 -9.81 -20.61 -3.82
N PRO A 125 -10.67 -20.32 -2.82
CA PRO A 125 -12.06 -20.73 -2.88
C PRO A 125 -12.79 -19.96 -3.99
N LYS A 126 -13.69 -20.64 -4.70
CA LYS A 126 -14.41 -20.10 -5.86
C LYS A 126 -15.90 -20.14 -5.59
N LYS A 127 -16.63 -19.14 -6.11
CA LYS A 127 -18.10 -19.07 -6.02
C LYS A 127 -18.57 -19.21 -4.56
N ILE A 128 -18.14 -18.29 -3.70
CA ILE A 128 -18.53 -18.33 -2.28
C ILE A 128 -20.05 -18.23 -2.17
N THR A 129 -20.65 -19.18 -1.46
CA THR A 129 -22.09 -19.24 -1.21
C THR A 129 -22.35 -19.64 0.23
N ALA A 130 -23.52 -19.30 0.76
CA ALA A 130 -23.99 -19.91 2.00
C ALA A 130 -24.30 -21.39 1.75
N ASP A 131 -23.79 -22.26 2.61
CA ASP A 131 -24.13 -23.68 2.63
C ASP A 131 -25.58 -23.86 3.11
N PRO A 132 -26.42 -24.63 2.41
CA PRO A 132 -27.83 -24.77 2.75
C PRO A 132 -28.09 -25.48 4.08
N VAL A 133 -27.12 -26.24 4.60
CA VAL A 133 -27.25 -27.00 5.85
C VAL A 133 -26.69 -26.21 7.03
N SER A 134 -25.45 -25.72 6.93
CA SER A 134 -24.76 -25.06 8.03
C SER A 134 -24.91 -23.54 8.05
N GLY A 135 -25.38 -22.93 6.94
CA GLY A 135 -25.41 -21.47 6.76
C GLY A 135 -24.02 -20.82 6.62
N ALA A 136 -22.94 -21.59 6.77
CA ALA A 136 -21.57 -21.09 6.67
C ALA A 136 -21.23 -20.68 5.22
N LEU A 137 -20.44 -19.63 5.06
CA LEU A 137 -19.90 -19.27 3.75
C LEU A 137 -18.82 -20.26 3.33
N VAL A 138 -19.13 -21.06 2.31
CA VAL A 138 -18.24 -22.09 1.76
C VAL A 138 -18.00 -21.86 0.26
N SER A 139 -16.94 -22.47 -0.26
CA SER A 139 -16.68 -22.53 -1.70
C SER A 139 -17.73 -23.45 -2.34
N ALA A 140 -18.48 -22.99 -3.35
CA ALA A 140 -19.43 -23.89 -4.03
C ALA A 140 -18.72 -25.09 -4.67
N GLU A 141 -17.49 -24.88 -5.17
CA GLU A 141 -16.61 -25.93 -5.70
C GLU A 141 -15.68 -26.48 -4.60
N LEU A 142 -15.63 -27.81 -4.47
CA LEU A 142 -14.72 -28.49 -3.54
C LEU A 142 -13.27 -28.50 -4.04
N SER A 143 -13.09 -28.79 -5.34
CA SER A 143 -11.82 -28.70 -6.03
C SER A 143 -11.48 -27.25 -6.34
N ARG A 144 -10.21 -26.93 -6.17
CA ARG A 144 -9.65 -25.61 -6.31
C ARG A 144 -8.38 -25.72 -7.15
N SER A 145 -8.17 -24.71 -7.98
CA SER A 145 -6.95 -24.58 -8.76
C SER A 145 -6.08 -23.50 -8.15
N ALA A 146 -4.77 -23.62 -8.35
CA ALA A 146 -3.85 -22.53 -8.07
C ALA A 146 -4.28 -21.28 -8.82
N MET A 147 -4.06 -20.12 -8.21
CA MET A 147 -4.22 -18.82 -8.84
C MET A 147 -2.85 -18.16 -8.88
N ILE A 148 -2.42 -17.78 -10.07
CA ILE A 148 -1.18 -17.03 -10.27
C ILE A 148 -1.56 -15.57 -10.49
N THR A 149 -0.89 -14.68 -9.77
CA THR A 149 -0.98 -13.24 -9.99
C THR A 149 0.41 -12.67 -10.23
N GLU A 150 0.56 -11.78 -11.21
CA GLU A 150 1.76 -10.99 -11.40
C GLU A 150 1.63 -9.68 -10.66
N ARG A 151 2.65 -9.34 -9.87
CA ARG A 151 2.60 -8.24 -8.93
C ARG A 151 3.81 -7.34 -9.14
N TRP A 152 3.55 -6.08 -9.50
CA TRP A 152 4.62 -5.10 -9.68
C TRP A 152 4.96 -4.38 -8.37
N TYR A 153 6.24 -4.10 -8.20
CA TYR A 153 6.86 -3.37 -7.09
C TYR A 153 7.93 -2.41 -7.62
N LEU A 154 8.35 -1.47 -6.79
CA LEU A 154 9.56 -0.68 -6.97
C LEU A 154 10.61 -1.16 -5.94
N SER A 155 11.79 -1.56 -6.43
CA SER A 155 12.94 -1.93 -5.60
C SER A 155 13.84 -0.72 -5.34
N ASP A 156 14.38 -0.62 -4.13
CA ASP A 156 15.35 0.40 -3.71
C ASP A 156 14.91 1.84 -4.03
N ALA A 157 13.61 2.09 -3.87
CA ALA A 157 13.03 3.40 -4.09
C ALA A 157 13.02 4.22 -2.79
N ALA A 158 13.26 5.53 -2.91
CA ALA A 158 13.14 6.49 -1.83
C ALA A 158 12.47 7.77 -2.33
N PHE A 159 11.35 8.11 -1.71
CA PHE A 159 10.55 9.29 -2.04
C PHE A 159 10.41 10.20 -0.82
N VAL A 160 10.21 11.49 -1.08
CA VAL A 160 9.75 12.46 -0.10
C VAL A 160 8.37 12.94 -0.51
N VAL A 161 7.39 12.78 0.36
CA VAL A 161 6.04 13.29 0.18
C VAL A 161 5.89 14.60 0.93
N GLY A 162 5.21 15.57 0.32
CA GLY A 162 4.74 16.78 1.00
C GLY A 162 3.23 16.71 1.20
N LEU A 163 2.78 16.86 2.44
CA LEU A 163 1.37 17.06 2.81
C LEU A 163 1.21 18.52 3.26
N GLU A 164 0.51 19.32 2.47
CA GLU A 164 0.34 20.75 2.70
C GLU A 164 -1.05 21.09 3.23
N HIS A 165 -1.08 21.92 4.27
CA HIS A 165 -2.31 22.39 4.90
C HIS A 165 -2.09 23.71 5.67
N GLN A 166 -3.18 24.42 5.98
CA GLN A 166 -3.14 25.64 6.79
C GLN A 166 -3.13 25.33 8.29
N ASP A 167 -3.87 24.29 8.69
CA ASP A 167 -3.86 23.79 10.06
C ASP A 167 -2.58 22.98 10.31
N ARG A 168 -1.68 23.58 11.08
CA ARG A 168 -0.42 22.96 11.51
C ARG A 168 -0.64 21.88 12.56
N ALA A 169 -1.65 21.99 13.43
CA ALA A 169 -1.91 21.01 14.48
C ALA A 169 -2.30 19.66 13.87
N LEU A 170 -3.12 19.67 12.81
CA LEU A 170 -3.42 18.46 12.04
C LEU A 170 -2.16 17.80 11.47
N LEU A 171 -1.21 18.58 10.94
CA LEU A 171 0.05 18.05 10.43
C LEU A 171 0.92 17.47 11.55
N GLU A 172 0.94 18.10 12.72
CA GLU A 172 1.65 17.61 13.91
C GLU A 172 1.06 16.30 14.43
N ASP A 173 -0.27 16.18 14.47
CA ASP A 173 -0.96 14.94 14.83
C ASP A 173 -0.64 13.80 13.86
N ILE A 174 -0.61 14.08 12.55
CA ILE A 174 -0.22 13.10 11.53
C ILE A 174 1.25 12.70 11.71
N ALA A 175 2.15 13.67 11.91
CA ALA A 175 3.57 13.42 12.10
C ALA A 175 3.82 12.52 13.32
N TYR A 176 3.19 12.85 14.46
CA TYR A 176 3.25 12.04 15.67
C TYR A 176 2.72 10.62 15.43
N ALA A 177 1.56 10.50 14.78
CA ALA A 177 0.96 9.20 14.53
C ALA A 177 1.80 8.32 13.60
N LEU A 178 2.51 8.90 12.62
CA LEU A 178 3.39 8.13 11.73
C LEU A 178 4.56 7.48 12.48
N GLU A 179 5.05 8.10 13.55
CA GLU A 179 6.12 7.55 14.41
C GLU A 179 5.59 6.73 15.60
N HIS A 180 4.34 6.96 16.00
CA HIS A 180 3.65 6.24 17.08
C HIS A 180 2.34 5.61 16.57
N PRO A 181 2.41 4.70 15.59
CA PRO A 181 1.23 4.30 14.86
C PRO A 181 0.35 3.33 15.66
N LYS A 182 -0.96 3.58 15.63
CA LYS A 182 -1.96 2.69 16.25
C LYS A 182 -2.16 1.39 15.47
N ARG A 183 -1.69 1.31 14.22
CA ARG A 183 -1.71 0.10 13.38
C ARG A 183 -0.38 -0.06 12.65
N LEU A 184 -0.05 -1.30 12.28
CA LEU A 184 1.12 -1.58 11.44
C LEU A 184 1.07 -0.77 10.14
N LEU A 185 2.21 -0.17 9.77
CA LEU A 185 2.38 0.66 8.60
C LEU A 185 3.13 -0.08 7.50
N TRP A 186 2.78 0.19 6.24
CA TRP A 186 3.42 -0.41 5.07
C TRP A 186 3.32 0.50 3.84
N LEU A 187 4.32 0.43 2.96
CA LEU A 187 4.41 1.23 1.74
C LEU A 187 3.62 0.56 0.61
N GLY A 188 2.29 0.70 0.71
CA GLY A 188 1.33 0.20 -0.26
C GLY A 188 0.80 -1.20 0.04
N ARG A 189 1.64 -2.24 -0.07
CA ARG A 189 1.28 -3.63 0.30
C ARG A 189 1.86 -4.00 1.65
N LYS A 190 1.17 -4.86 2.42
CA LYS A 190 1.61 -5.33 3.74
C LYS A 190 3.01 -5.97 3.77
N SER A 191 3.49 -6.49 2.64
CA SER A 191 4.83 -7.06 2.47
C SER A 191 5.94 -6.03 2.31
N CYS A 192 5.61 -4.74 2.30
CA CYS A 192 6.53 -3.62 2.06
C CYS A 192 6.67 -2.78 3.33
N PRO A 193 7.39 -3.25 4.38
CA PRO A 193 7.58 -2.46 5.59
C PRO A 193 8.43 -1.21 5.29
N PRO A 194 8.11 -0.04 5.87
CA PRO A 194 8.96 1.13 5.76
C PRO A 194 10.30 0.92 6.48
N SER A 195 11.35 1.61 6.03
CA SER A 195 12.67 1.60 6.65
C SER A 195 12.93 2.92 7.36
N GLY A 196 13.21 2.88 8.67
CA GLY A 196 13.50 4.07 9.49
C GLY A 196 12.28 4.99 9.70
N THR A 197 12.56 6.21 10.17
CA THR A 197 11.56 7.26 10.43
C THR A 197 10.79 7.65 9.15
N LEU A 198 9.47 7.82 9.30
CA LEU A 198 8.54 8.25 8.25
C LEU A 198 8.31 9.76 8.27
N ALA A 199 7.91 10.32 9.41
CA ALA A 199 7.69 11.76 9.56
C ALA A 199 9.03 12.49 9.73
N ALA A 200 9.30 13.44 8.84
CA ALA A 200 10.49 14.27 8.93
C ALA A 200 10.17 15.60 9.61
N GLU A 201 10.06 16.68 8.83
CA GLU A 201 9.93 18.04 9.35
C GLU A 201 8.66 18.71 8.81
N ILE A 202 8.09 19.61 9.61
CA ILE A 202 7.00 20.50 9.16
C ILE A 202 7.62 21.85 8.84
N LEU A 203 7.59 22.23 7.56
CA LEU A 203 8.16 23.47 7.05
C LEU A 203 7.07 24.48 6.71
N PRO A 204 7.27 25.79 6.94
CA PRO A 204 6.37 26.81 6.42
C PRO A 204 6.50 26.93 4.89
N GLY A 205 5.43 27.35 4.23
CA GLY A 205 5.39 27.62 2.79
C GLY A 205 4.61 26.58 1.99
N THR A 206 5.07 26.30 0.79
CA THR A 206 4.42 25.40 -0.17
C THR A 206 5.22 24.12 -0.37
N ILE A 207 4.61 23.08 -0.93
CA ILE A 207 5.31 21.82 -1.27
C ILE A 207 6.57 22.10 -2.11
N ALA A 208 6.49 23.00 -3.08
CA ALA A 208 7.61 23.32 -3.95
C ALA A 208 8.79 23.93 -3.17
N THR A 209 8.52 24.85 -2.25
CA THR A 209 9.56 25.47 -1.41
C THR A 209 10.12 24.49 -0.39
N ALA A 210 9.27 23.65 0.22
CA ALA A 210 9.70 22.61 1.16
C ALA A 210 10.60 21.56 0.48
N PHE A 211 10.26 21.15 -0.74
CA PHE A 211 11.08 20.25 -1.55
C PHE A 211 12.41 20.86 -1.97
N ALA A 212 12.50 22.18 -2.19
CA ALA A 212 13.78 22.82 -2.48
C ALA A 212 14.67 22.97 -1.23
N ALA A 213 14.07 23.03 -0.04
CA ALA A 213 14.74 23.32 1.22
C ALA A 213 15.44 22.11 1.88
N LYS A 214 15.20 20.87 1.41
CA LYS A 214 15.86 19.66 1.95
C LYS A 214 16.77 19.03 0.91
N LEU A 215 17.94 18.56 1.33
CA LEU A 215 18.84 17.76 0.49
C LEU A 215 18.16 16.46 0.01
N LEU A 216 18.74 15.79 -0.98
CA LEU A 216 18.24 14.48 -1.40
C LEU A 216 18.46 13.45 -0.29
N LEU A 217 17.54 12.49 -0.18
CA LEU A 217 17.72 11.32 0.67
C LEU A 217 18.98 10.53 0.26
N PRO A 218 19.71 9.94 1.22
CA PRO A 218 20.81 9.04 0.91
C PRO A 218 20.36 7.89 0.00
N GLY A 219 21.24 7.46 -0.90
CA GLY A 219 20.96 6.31 -1.77
C GLY A 219 22.21 5.77 -2.46
N PRO A 220 22.04 4.83 -3.41
CA PRO A 220 23.13 4.02 -3.95
C PRO A 220 24.18 4.83 -4.72
N ASP A 221 23.81 5.99 -5.25
CA ASP A 221 24.71 6.89 -5.98
C ASP A 221 25.70 7.66 -5.08
N GLY A 222 25.64 7.44 -3.75
CA GLY A 222 26.48 8.11 -2.77
C GLY A 222 25.96 9.50 -2.35
N PRO A 223 26.73 10.22 -1.51
CA PRO A 223 26.32 11.50 -0.93
C PRO A 223 26.38 12.68 -1.92
N ASP A 224 27.13 12.55 -3.01
CA ASP A 224 27.26 13.62 -4.01
C ASP A 224 26.00 13.70 -4.88
N SER A 225 25.13 14.62 -4.49
CA SER A 225 23.91 14.96 -5.23
C SER A 225 24.00 16.32 -5.91
N SER A 226 25.21 16.90 -6.00
CA SER A 226 25.41 18.24 -6.54
C SER A 226 24.88 18.34 -7.98
N GLY A 227 24.07 19.38 -8.24
CA GLY A 227 23.45 19.61 -9.55
C GLY A 227 22.30 18.67 -9.93
N ARG A 228 21.99 17.62 -9.15
CA ARG A 228 20.82 16.76 -9.41
C ARG A 228 19.53 17.50 -9.15
N ARG A 229 18.63 17.47 -10.15
CA ARG A 229 17.28 18.03 -10.05
C ARG A 229 16.26 16.90 -10.02
N PRO A 230 15.79 16.41 -8.86
CA PRO A 230 14.85 15.30 -8.82
C PRO A 230 13.53 15.68 -9.51
N TRP A 231 12.84 14.66 -10.03
CA TRP A 231 11.46 14.85 -10.49
C TRP A 231 10.55 15.00 -9.27
N ALA A 232 9.60 15.93 -9.37
CA ALA A 232 8.49 16.02 -8.45
C ALA A 232 7.15 16.11 -9.20
N TRP A 233 6.11 15.65 -8.53
CA TRP A 233 4.72 15.72 -8.97
C TRP A 233 3.93 16.38 -7.86
N VAL A 234 3.39 17.56 -8.12
CA VAL A 234 2.67 18.36 -7.13
C VAL A 234 1.25 18.55 -7.61
N GLN A 235 0.28 18.34 -6.71
CA GLN A 235 -1.13 18.54 -6.99
C GLN A 235 -1.36 19.94 -7.55
N ALA A 236 -2.17 20.03 -8.59
CA ALA A 236 -2.48 21.27 -9.29
C ALA A 236 -4.00 21.43 -9.45
N PRO A 237 -4.51 22.67 -9.54
CA PRO A 237 -5.91 22.91 -9.89
C PRO A 237 -6.29 22.33 -11.26
N SER A 238 -7.56 21.96 -11.42
CA SER A 238 -8.11 21.57 -12.72
C SER A 238 -7.92 22.69 -13.75
N GLY A 239 -7.49 22.33 -14.97
CA GLY A 239 -7.23 23.30 -16.04
C GLY A 239 -5.82 23.90 -16.03
N THR A 240 -4.96 23.49 -15.09
CA THR A 240 -3.54 23.87 -15.13
C THR A 240 -2.89 23.31 -16.40
N ARG A 241 -2.27 24.19 -17.20
CA ARG A 241 -1.65 23.81 -18.48
C ARG A 241 -0.52 22.79 -18.25
N GLY A 242 -0.61 21.66 -18.94
CA GLY A 242 0.39 20.59 -18.84
C GLY A 242 0.28 19.71 -17.58
N ALA A 243 -0.76 19.90 -16.76
CA ALA A 243 -1.05 18.99 -15.66
C ALA A 243 -1.56 17.63 -16.20
N LEU A 244 -1.23 16.56 -15.49
CA LEU A 244 -1.63 15.19 -15.79
C LEU A 244 -2.76 14.76 -14.85
N GLN A 245 -3.68 13.94 -15.36
CA GLN A 245 -4.73 13.32 -14.56
C GLN A 245 -4.22 12.06 -13.86
N VAL A 246 -4.62 11.88 -12.60
CA VAL A 246 -4.35 10.67 -11.82
C VAL A 246 -5.59 10.30 -11.02
N ASN A 247 -5.99 9.02 -11.03
CA ASN A 247 -7.19 8.52 -10.35
C ASN A 247 -6.86 7.98 -8.94
N ASP A 248 -6.35 8.84 -8.07
CA ASP A 248 -5.89 8.47 -6.73
C ASP A 248 -6.32 9.45 -5.62
N GLN A 249 -7.29 10.34 -5.89
CA GLN A 249 -7.91 11.15 -4.83
C GLN A 249 -8.87 10.25 -4.04
N PRO A 250 -8.63 9.97 -2.74
CA PRO A 250 -9.51 9.09 -1.97
C PRO A 250 -10.86 9.78 -1.69
N VAL A 251 -11.94 9.02 -1.85
CA VAL A 251 -13.29 9.40 -1.40
C VAL A 251 -13.75 8.47 -0.28
N SER A 252 -13.53 7.16 -0.42
CA SER A 252 -13.84 6.20 0.64
C SER A 252 -12.90 4.99 0.60
N PHE A 253 -12.50 4.52 1.77
CA PHE A 253 -11.72 3.30 1.95
C PHE A 253 -12.55 2.08 2.37
N ASP A 254 -13.86 2.24 2.51
CA ASP A 254 -14.82 1.18 2.85
C ASP A 254 -14.65 0.01 1.86
N PRO A 255 -14.41 -1.23 2.31
CA PRO A 255 -14.33 -2.38 1.41
C PRO A 255 -15.55 -2.54 0.48
N ALA A 256 -16.76 -2.22 0.97
CA ALA A 256 -18.00 -2.30 0.20
C ALA A 256 -18.10 -1.16 -0.82
N HIS A 257 -17.77 0.07 -0.41
CA HIS A 257 -17.96 1.29 -1.20
C HIS A 257 -16.67 2.03 -1.55
N ARG A 258 -15.56 1.31 -1.73
CA ARG A 258 -14.26 1.93 -2.04
C ARG A 258 -14.36 2.79 -3.31
N ALA A 259 -14.01 4.06 -3.18
CA ALA A 259 -14.11 5.05 -4.25
C ALA A 259 -12.89 5.97 -4.29
N HIS A 260 -12.46 6.29 -5.51
CA HIS A 260 -11.42 7.26 -5.82
C HIS A 260 -11.88 8.14 -6.98
N VAL A 261 -11.45 9.39 -7.01
CA VAL A 261 -11.74 10.33 -8.10
C VAL A 261 -10.45 10.87 -8.72
N THR A 262 -10.59 11.55 -9.85
CA THR A 262 -9.48 12.15 -10.56
C THR A 262 -8.98 13.39 -9.82
N ARG A 263 -7.66 13.49 -9.65
CA ARG A 263 -6.96 14.76 -9.36
C ARG A 263 -5.99 15.10 -10.48
N TRP A 264 -5.53 16.35 -10.46
CA TRP A 264 -4.55 16.85 -11.39
C TRP A 264 -3.22 17.11 -10.68
N GLU A 265 -2.11 16.90 -11.38
CA GLU A 265 -0.77 17.22 -10.88
C GLU A 265 0.14 17.74 -11.98
N ALA A 266 1.02 18.67 -11.60
CA ALA A 266 2.07 19.18 -12.46
C ALA A 266 3.37 18.43 -12.17
N ARG A 267 4.05 18.01 -13.24
CA ARG A 267 5.38 17.39 -13.17
C ARG A 267 6.45 18.47 -13.33
N THR A 268 7.38 18.55 -12.38
CA THR A 268 8.45 19.57 -12.39
C THR A 268 9.80 19.00 -11.94
N ARG A 269 10.88 19.69 -12.28
CA ARG A 269 12.25 19.40 -11.83
C ARG A 269 12.60 20.37 -10.70
N ILE A 270 12.78 19.84 -9.49
CA ILE A 270 13.13 20.65 -8.32
C ILE A 270 14.61 20.98 -8.36
N THR A 271 14.94 22.26 -8.17
CA THR A 271 16.31 22.70 -7.91
C THR A 271 16.49 22.79 -6.41
N ILE A 272 17.42 22.01 -5.86
CA ILE A 272 17.73 22.05 -4.43
C ILE A 272 18.42 23.38 -4.12
N ALA A 273 17.96 24.05 -3.06
CA ALA A 273 18.51 25.34 -2.66
C ALA A 273 19.95 25.18 -2.15
N PRO A 274 20.85 26.15 -2.38
CA PRO A 274 22.20 26.12 -1.79
C PRO A 274 22.20 26.09 -0.26
N THR A 275 21.12 26.59 0.35
CA THR A 275 20.89 26.62 1.80
C THR A 275 20.07 25.42 2.29
N ALA A 276 19.87 24.39 1.46
CA ALA A 276 19.06 23.24 1.83
C ALA A 276 19.70 22.47 3.00
N THR A 277 18.87 22.07 3.95
CA THR A 277 19.32 21.35 5.15
C THR A 277 19.30 19.84 4.93
N GLY A 278 20.18 19.14 5.64
CA GLY A 278 20.19 17.69 5.70
C GLY A 278 18.97 17.11 6.42
N TRP A 279 18.96 15.79 6.53
CA TRP A 279 17.90 15.05 7.21
C TRP A 279 18.37 14.67 8.61
N ASP A 280 17.57 15.02 9.62
CA ASP A 280 17.72 14.49 10.97
C ASP A 280 16.81 13.25 11.07
N ILE A 281 17.30 12.14 10.51
CA ILE A 281 16.56 10.89 10.40
C ILE A 281 17.38 9.78 11.04
N ILE A 282 16.74 9.00 11.91
CA ILE A 282 17.34 7.77 12.43
C ILE A 282 17.33 6.73 11.30
N PRO A 283 18.51 6.18 10.91
CA PRO A 283 18.64 5.22 9.81
C PRO A 283 17.71 4.02 9.91
#